data_AF-A0A1F5Q9Y7-F1
#
_entry.id   AF-A0A1F5Q9Y7-F1
#
_cell.length_a   1.000
_cell.length_b   1.000
_cell.length_c   1.000
_cell.angle_alpha   90.00
_cell.angle_beta   90.00
_cell.angle_gamma   90.00
#
_symmetry.space_group_name_H-M   'P 1'
#
loop_
_entity.id
_entity.type
_entity.pdbx_description
1 polymer ?
#
loop_
_entity_poly.entity_id
_entity_poly.type
_entity_poly.pdbx_seq_one_letter_code
_entity_poly.pdbx_strand_id
1 'polypeptide(L)'
;MTTLKENMSKAVCLFLAEMLRTRKVKLDRCADIAAEIVNRLESIGSEKQFLDAVKELEFEFQELKTLKNDLLQVTSMSSRQQMEQIVREYAIQILPHDPKQSILLLEEALKSESTLISLSKRFPAFAKFAEDYLESNKKIHA
;
A
#
# COMPACT_ATOMS: atom_id res chain seq x y z
N MET A 1 -5.71 19.40 -3.35
CA MET A 1 -5.23 18.01 -3.31
C MET A 1 -3.78 18.07 -2.88
N THR A 2 -3.47 17.60 -1.67
CA THR A 2 -2.08 17.44 -1.21
C THR A 2 -1.40 16.40 -2.10
N THR A 3 -0.25 16.73 -2.65
CA THR A 3 0.54 15.87 -3.53
C THR A 3 1.06 14.66 -2.75
N LEU A 4 1.29 13.54 -3.44
CA LEU A 4 1.84 12.31 -2.85
C LEU A 4 3.11 12.58 -2.02
N LYS A 5 3.99 13.44 -2.53
CA LYS A 5 5.22 13.87 -1.85
C LYS A 5 4.92 14.58 -0.52
N GLU A 6 3.94 15.48 -0.47
CA GLU A 6 3.55 16.15 0.77
C GLU A 6 3.03 15.16 1.83
N ASN A 7 2.27 14.14 1.42
CA ASN A 7 1.80 13.09 2.33
C ASN A 7 2.96 12.26 2.89
N MET A 8 3.93 11.89 2.04
CA MET A 8 5.13 11.16 2.47
C MET A 8 6.00 11.99 3.40
N SER A 9 6.30 13.25 3.04
CA SER A 9 7.05 14.17 3.89
C SER A 9 6.37 14.36 5.24
N LYS A 10 5.04 14.50 5.26
CA LYS A 10 4.26 14.59 6.50
C LYS A 10 4.39 13.33 7.36
N ALA A 11 4.34 12.14 6.76
CA ALA A 11 4.52 10.89 7.49
C ALA A 11 5.91 10.80 8.16
N VAL A 12 6.97 11.20 7.45
CA VAL A 12 8.33 11.26 7.99
C VAL A 12 8.43 12.24 9.14
N CYS A 13 7.91 13.46 8.97
CA CYS A 13 7.93 14.48 10.02
C CYS A 13 7.18 14.03 11.29
N LEU A 14 6.00 13.41 11.13
CA LEU A 14 5.22 12.90 12.25
C LEU A 14 5.95 11.77 12.99
N PHE A 15 6.56 10.85 12.25
CA PHE A 15 7.37 9.78 12.83
C PHE A 15 8.54 10.35 13.64
N LEU A 16 9.34 11.26 13.08
CA LEU A 16 10.49 11.83 13.77
C LEU A 16 10.07 12.66 15.00
N ALA A 17 8.98 13.42 14.89
CA ALA A 17 8.42 14.16 16.02
C ALA A 17 8.01 13.23 17.16
N GLU A 18 7.41 12.08 16.84
CA GLU A 18 7.03 11.07 17.82
C GLU A 18 8.25 10.38 18.47
N MET A 19 9.30 10.09 17.70
CA MET A 19 10.55 9.52 18.21
C MET A 19 11.27 10.47 19.19
N LEU A 20 11.26 11.77 18.90
CA LEU A 20 11.77 12.81 19.80
C LEU A 20 10.90 12.95 21.05
N ARG A 21 9.58 13.03 20.88
CA ARG A 21 8.61 13.18 21.97
C ARG A 21 8.72 12.04 22.98
N THR A 22 8.90 10.82 22.48
CA THR A 22 9.03 9.61 23.30
C THR A 22 10.46 9.37 23.83
N ARG A 23 11.40 10.29 23.55
CA ARG A 23 12.83 10.20 23.91
C ARG A 23 13.52 8.90 23.48
N LYS A 24 12.96 8.23 22.48
CA LYS A 24 13.54 7.00 21.93
C LYS A 24 14.81 7.29 21.12
N VAL A 25 14.92 8.50 20.58
CA VAL A 25 16.03 8.94 19.73
C VAL A 25 16.44 10.37 20.07
N LYS A 26 17.72 10.67 19.94
CA LYS A 26 18.27 12.02 20.11
C LYS A 26 18.06 12.86 18.84
N LEU A 27 18.16 14.18 18.98
CA LEU A 27 17.92 15.12 17.88
C LEU A 27 18.89 14.97 16.70
N ASP A 28 20.17 14.74 16.99
CA ASP A 28 21.21 14.45 16.01
C ASP A 28 20.85 13.22 15.17
N ARG A 29 20.48 12.12 15.82
CA ARG A 29 20.09 10.88 15.16
C ARG A 29 18.81 11.01 14.35
N CYS A 30 17.86 11.85 14.78
CA CYS A 30 16.68 12.17 13.97
C CYS A 30 17.05 13.00 12.73
N ALA A 31 18.03 13.89 12.82
CA ALA A 31 18.51 14.68 11.69
C ALA A 31 19.20 13.78 10.64
N ASP A 32 20.01 12.81 11.08
CA ASP A 32 20.63 11.83 10.19
C ASP A 32 19.58 11.03 9.40
N ILE A 33 18.56 10.50 10.11
CA ILE A 33 17.46 9.76 9.49
C ILE A 33 16.70 10.64 8.49
N ALA A 34 16.42 11.89 8.87
CA ALA A 34 15.71 12.83 8.02
C ALA A 34 16.47 13.11 6.72
N ALA A 35 17.78 13.35 6.81
CA ALA A 35 18.63 13.63 5.66
C ALA A 35 18.59 12.48 4.65
N GLU A 36 18.77 11.24 5.12
CA GLU A 36 18.75 10.06 4.24
C GLU A 36 17.40 9.81 3.58
N ILE A 37 16.29 10.01 4.31
CA ILE A 37 14.95 9.85 3.74
C ILE A 37 14.65 10.96 2.73
N VAL A 38 14.98 12.21 3.05
CA VAL A 38 14.72 13.36 2.16
C VAL A 38 15.48 13.24 0.85
N ASN A 39 16.74 12.80 0.89
CA ASN A 39 17.54 12.55 -0.32
C ASN A 39 16.87 11.52 -1.25
N ARG A 40 16.12 10.57 -0.69
CA ARG A 40 15.39 9.54 -1.45
C ARG A 40 13.99 10.00 -1.87
N LEU A 41 13.35 10.92 -1.16
CA LEU A 41 12.00 11.43 -1.48
C LEU A 41 11.92 12.12 -2.85
N GLU A 42 13.03 12.68 -3.35
CA GLU A 42 13.04 13.33 -4.66
C GLU A 42 12.74 12.36 -5.81
N SER A 43 13.22 11.12 -5.71
CA SER A 43 13.11 10.07 -6.74
C SER A 43 11.89 9.15 -6.57
N ILE A 44 11.13 9.30 -5.49
CA ILE A 44 9.96 8.47 -5.20
C ILE A 44 8.72 9.01 -5.94
N GLY A 45 8.12 8.14 -6.75
CA GLY A 45 6.88 8.41 -7.47
C GLY A 45 5.66 7.60 -6.98
N SER A 46 5.83 6.72 -5.97
CA SER A 46 4.75 5.85 -5.48
C SER A 46 4.93 5.46 -4.01
N GLU A 47 3.82 5.13 -3.33
CA GLU A 47 3.84 4.63 -1.94
C GLU A 47 4.69 3.36 -1.79
N LYS A 48 4.69 2.49 -2.79
CA LYS A 48 5.53 1.30 -2.81
C LYS A 48 7.02 1.64 -2.80
N GLN A 49 7.45 2.58 -3.66
CA GLN A 49 8.84 3.04 -3.68
C GLN A 49 9.25 3.69 -2.37
N PHE A 50 8.34 4.42 -1.71
CA PHE A 50 8.58 4.97 -0.38
C PHE A 50 8.76 3.87 0.67
N LEU A 51 7.87 2.88 0.69
CA LEU A 51 7.99 1.74 1.59
C LEU A 51 9.29 0.97 1.38
N ASP A 52 9.71 0.77 0.13
CA ASP A 52 10.95 0.06 -0.19
C ASP A 52 12.18 0.89 0.24
N ALA A 53 12.17 2.21 0.05
CA ALA A 53 13.22 3.09 0.57
C ALA A 53 13.33 3.04 2.11
N VAL A 54 12.19 3.01 2.82
CA VAL A 54 12.17 2.88 4.28
C VAL A 54 12.69 1.51 4.74
N LYS A 55 12.41 0.42 4.00
CA LYS A 55 12.97 -0.92 4.27
C LYS A 55 14.47 -0.96 4.10
N GLU A 56 15.01 -0.33 3.06
CA GLU A 56 16.45 -0.28 2.82
C GLU A 56 17.17 0.46 3.96
N LEU A 57 16.61 1.60 4.37
CA LEU A 57 17.18 2.40 5.46
C LEU A 57 17.03 1.74 6.84
N GLU A 58 16.08 0.82 7.03
CA GLU A 58 15.92 0.10 8.31
C GLU A 58 17.19 -0.66 8.73
N PHE A 59 18.00 -1.12 7.76
CA PHE A 59 19.25 -1.80 8.06
C PHE A 59 20.26 -0.90 8.79
N GLU A 60 20.24 0.41 8.50
CA GLU A 60 21.13 1.42 9.08
C GLU A 60 20.47 2.18 10.25
N PHE A 61 19.14 2.27 10.21
CA PHE A 61 18.31 2.97 11.18
C PHE A 61 17.15 2.08 11.63
N GLN A 62 17.41 1.22 12.62
CA GLN A 62 16.42 0.29 13.15
C GLN A 62 15.14 0.98 13.64
N GLU A 63 15.21 2.26 13.97
CA GLU A 63 14.09 3.12 14.36
C GLU A 63 13.00 3.19 13.28
N LEU A 64 13.39 3.04 12.02
CA LEU A 64 12.47 3.03 10.88
C LEU A 64 11.58 1.78 10.83
N LYS A 65 11.87 0.75 11.63
CA LYS A 65 11.00 -0.42 11.74
C LYS A 65 9.56 -0.05 12.13
N THR A 66 9.37 0.95 12.99
CA THR A 66 8.03 1.43 13.36
C THR A 66 7.35 2.11 12.18
N LEU A 67 8.03 3.05 11.51
CA LEU A 67 7.50 3.70 10.32
C LEU A 67 7.16 2.70 9.21
N LYS A 68 8.03 1.71 8.97
CA LYS A 68 7.79 0.62 8.03
C LYS A 68 6.52 -0.15 8.37
N ASN A 69 6.32 -0.51 9.65
CA ASN A 69 5.14 -1.26 10.07
C ASN A 69 3.86 -0.45 9.88
N ASP A 70 3.88 0.84 10.20
CA ASP A 70 2.75 1.74 9.99
C ASP A 70 2.43 1.89 8.49
N LEU A 71 3.46 2.05 7.66
CA LEU A 71 3.32 2.08 6.19
C LEU A 71 2.81 0.74 5.63
N LEU A 72 3.24 -0.40 6.17
CA LEU A 72 2.71 -1.71 5.79
C LEU A 72 1.24 -1.88 6.17
N GLN A 73 0.80 -1.32 7.30
CA GLN A 73 -0.62 -1.32 7.67
C GLN A 73 -1.44 -0.45 6.71
N VAL A 74 -0.98 0.77 6.40
CA VAL A 74 -1.66 1.65 5.45
C VAL A 74 -1.68 1.05 4.04
N THR A 75 -0.56 0.47 3.58
CA THR A 75 -0.45 -0.19 2.27
C THR A 75 -1.29 -1.46 2.19
N SER A 76 -1.39 -2.23 3.28
CA SER A 76 -2.24 -3.42 3.30
C SER A 76 -3.73 -3.05 3.36
N MET A 77 -4.10 -1.99 4.08
CA MET A 77 -5.44 -1.41 4.02
C MET A 77 -5.78 -0.88 2.61
N SER A 78 -4.85 -0.20 1.94
CA SER A 78 -5.06 0.27 0.55
C SER A 78 -5.15 -0.89 -0.43
N SER A 79 -4.33 -1.93 -0.27
CA SER A 79 -4.37 -3.16 -1.08
C SER A 79 -5.66 -3.95 -0.86
N ARG A 80 -6.16 -4.00 0.38
CA ARG A 80 -7.43 -4.65 0.72
C ARG A 80 -8.61 -3.90 0.11
N GLN A 81 -8.65 -2.57 0.26
CA GLN A 81 -9.67 -1.74 -0.36
C GLN A 81 -9.65 -1.85 -1.89
N GLN A 82 -8.46 -1.86 -2.49
CA GLN A 82 -8.30 -2.07 -3.93
C GLN A 82 -8.80 -3.45 -4.36
N MET A 83 -8.45 -4.51 -3.61
CA MET A 83 -8.94 -5.87 -3.87
C MET A 83 -10.47 -5.92 -3.77
N GLU A 84 -11.06 -5.37 -2.72
CA GLU A 84 -12.51 -5.32 -2.53
C GLU A 84 -13.21 -4.57 -3.65
N GLN A 85 -12.62 -3.47 -4.12
CA GLN A 85 -13.12 -2.73 -5.27
C GLN A 85 -13.08 -3.58 -6.55
N ILE A 86 -11.95 -4.21 -6.89
CA ILE A 86 -11.83 -5.04 -8.09
C ILE A 86 -12.80 -6.23 -8.04
N VAL A 87 -12.91 -6.89 -6.88
CA VAL A 87 -13.87 -7.99 -6.65
C VAL A 87 -15.31 -7.52 -6.84
N ARG A 88 -15.66 -6.35 -6.31
CA ARG A 88 -17.00 -5.77 -6.47
C ARG A 88 -17.34 -5.51 -7.94
N GLU A 89 -16.45 -4.86 -8.68
CA GLU A 89 -16.70 -4.53 -10.09
C GLU A 89 -16.86 -5.81 -10.93
N TYR A 90 -16.02 -6.82 -10.70
CA TYR A 90 -16.17 -8.11 -11.39
C TYR A 90 -17.46 -8.82 -11.01
N ALA A 91 -17.80 -8.87 -9.72
CA ALA A 91 -19.03 -9.48 -9.24
C ALA A 91 -20.26 -8.83 -9.87
N ILE A 92 -20.33 -7.50 -9.96
CA ILE A 92 -21.40 -6.78 -10.65
C ILE A 92 -21.51 -7.21 -12.12
N GLN A 93 -20.37 -7.36 -12.81
CA GLN A 93 -20.35 -7.75 -14.22
C GLN A 93 -20.85 -9.18 -14.43
N ILE A 94 -20.47 -10.12 -13.56
CA ILE A 94 -20.81 -11.54 -13.77
C ILE A 94 -22.12 -11.96 -13.13
N LEU A 95 -22.63 -11.24 -12.13
CA LEU A 95 -23.85 -11.59 -11.39
C LEU A 95 -25.06 -11.88 -12.31
N PRO A 96 -25.35 -11.13 -13.39
CA PRO A 96 -26.47 -11.44 -14.28
C PRO A 96 -26.31 -12.75 -15.07
N HIS A 97 -25.08 -13.21 -15.25
CA HIS A 97 -24.73 -14.35 -16.11
C HIS A 97 -24.42 -15.62 -15.30
N ASP A 98 -23.73 -15.48 -14.17
CA ASP A 98 -23.41 -16.56 -13.25
C ASP A 98 -23.46 -16.08 -11.79
N PRO A 99 -24.66 -16.05 -11.19
CA PRO A 99 -24.83 -15.63 -9.81
C PRO A 99 -24.06 -16.50 -8.81
N LYS A 100 -23.87 -17.79 -9.11
CA LYS A 100 -23.20 -18.73 -8.20
C LYS A 100 -21.70 -18.43 -8.13
N GLN A 101 -21.04 -18.23 -9.27
CA GLN A 101 -19.65 -17.78 -9.32
C GLN A 101 -19.46 -16.44 -8.62
N SER A 102 -20.39 -15.48 -8.82
CA SER A 102 -20.34 -14.18 -8.17
C SER A 102 -20.35 -14.28 -6.64
N ILE A 103 -21.25 -15.10 -6.08
CA ILE A 103 -21.33 -15.31 -4.63
C ILE A 103 -20.08 -16.01 -4.12
N LEU A 104 -19.62 -17.07 -4.80
CA LEU A 104 -18.40 -17.82 -4.42
C LEU A 104 -17.15 -16.93 -4.38
N LEU A 105 -17.00 -16.00 -5.33
CA LEU A 105 -15.91 -15.04 -5.32
C LEU A 105 -16.00 -14.08 -4.14
N LEU A 106 -17.19 -13.56 -3.85
CA LEU A 106 -17.43 -12.65 -2.72
C LEU A 106 -17.14 -13.34 -1.38
N GLU A 107 -17.64 -14.57 -1.20
CA GLU A 107 -17.39 -15.39 -0.01
C GLU A 107 -15.89 -15.66 0.19
N GLU A 108 -15.17 -15.96 -0.89
CA GLU A 108 -13.73 -16.14 -0.81
C GLU A 108 -13.00 -14.84 -0.48
N ALA A 109 -13.42 -13.72 -1.06
CA ALA A 109 -12.81 -12.42 -0.80
C ALA A 109 -13.02 -11.95 0.66
N LEU A 110 -14.10 -12.37 1.34
CA LEU A 110 -14.36 -12.02 2.74
C LEU A 110 -13.37 -12.66 3.73
N LYS A 111 -12.63 -13.70 3.34
CA LYS A 111 -11.62 -14.31 4.22
C LYS A 111 -10.49 -13.33 4.54
N SER A 112 -10.00 -13.38 5.77
CA SER A 112 -8.95 -12.49 6.30
C SER A 112 -7.62 -12.60 5.55
N GLU A 113 -7.32 -13.80 5.06
CA GLU A 113 -6.09 -14.17 4.37
C GLU A 113 -6.21 -14.01 2.85
N SER A 114 -7.37 -13.61 2.34
CA SER A 114 -7.58 -13.43 0.91
C SER A 114 -6.82 -12.21 0.39
N THR A 115 -6.09 -12.45 -0.69
CA THR A 115 -5.32 -11.47 -1.44
C THR A 115 -5.76 -11.50 -2.90
N LEU A 116 -5.46 -10.43 -3.66
CA LEU A 116 -5.71 -10.42 -5.10
C LEU A 116 -5.06 -11.63 -5.80
N ILE A 117 -3.85 -12.00 -5.38
CA ILE A 117 -3.09 -13.15 -5.93
C ILE A 117 -3.80 -14.48 -5.63
N SER A 118 -4.27 -14.70 -4.40
CA SER A 118 -4.94 -15.95 -4.03
C SER A 118 -6.28 -16.09 -4.76
N LEU A 119 -7.02 -14.99 -4.93
CA LEU A 119 -8.26 -14.96 -5.70
C LEU A 119 -8.01 -15.22 -7.19
N SER A 120 -7.02 -14.58 -7.81
CA SER A 120 -6.67 -14.79 -9.23
C SER A 120 -6.27 -16.25 -9.53
N LYS A 121 -5.59 -16.93 -8.60
CA LYS A 121 -5.27 -18.35 -8.76
C LYS A 121 -6.50 -19.25 -8.73
N ARG A 122 -7.50 -18.89 -7.91
CA ARG A 122 -8.71 -19.70 -7.72
C ARG A 122 -9.80 -19.41 -8.75
N PHE A 123 -9.83 -18.19 -9.29
CA PHE A 123 -10.82 -17.73 -10.26
C PHE A 123 -10.10 -17.17 -11.52
N PRO A 124 -9.77 -18.01 -12.51
CA PRO A 124 -8.98 -17.58 -13.67
C PRO A 124 -9.63 -16.46 -14.51
N ALA A 125 -10.95 -16.43 -14.61
CA ALA A 125 -11.67 -15.37 -15.32
C ALA A 125 -11.59 -14.02 -14.57
N PHE A 126 -11.56 -14.05 -13.24
CA PHE A 126 -11.29 -12.87 -12.41
C PHE A 126 -9.86 -12.37 -12.57
N ALA A 127 -8.88 -13.27 -12.73
CA ALA A 127 -7.48 -12.87 -12.92
C ALA A 127 -7.30 -11.94 -14.13
N LYS A 128 -7.88 -12.33 -15.27
CA LYS A 128 -7.83 -11.53 -16.49
C LYS A 128 -8.50 -10.17 -16.31
N PHE A 129 -9.69 -10.15 -15.70
CA PHE A 129 -10.37 -8.90 -15.39
C PHE A 129 -9.54 -7.99 -14.47
N ALA A 130 -8.93 -8.55 -13.43
CA ALA A 130 -8.14 -7.78 -12.48
C ALA A 130 -6.91 -7.15 -13.16
N GLU A 131 -6.25 -7.85 -14.08
CA GLU A 131 -5.18 -7.30 -14.90
C GLU A 131 -5.67 -6.13 -15.76
N ASP A 132 -6.73 -6.34 -16.53
CA ASP A 132 -7.32 -5.31 -17.41
C ASP A 132 -7.78 -4.06 -16.61
N TYR A 133 -8.36 -4.28 -15.43
CA TYR A 133 -8.83 -3.23 -14.53
C TYR A 133 -7.65 -2.40 -13.98
N LEU A 134 -6.56 -3.06 -13.57
CA LEU A 134 -5.37 -2.38 -13.05
C LEU A 134 -4.65 -1.59 -14.15
N GLU A 135 -4.58 -2.10 -15.38
CA GLU A 135 -3.99 -1.38 -16.52
C GLU A 135 -4.81 -0.16 -16.93
N SER A 136 -6.14 -0.28 -16.94
CA SER A 136 -7.04 0.82 -17.30
C SER A 136 -7.00 1.96 -16.29
N ASN A 137 -6.86 1.63 -15.00
CA ASN A 137 -6.78 2.64 -13.93
C ASN A 137 -5.37 3.22 -13.73
N LYS A 138 -4.32 2.61 -14.30
CA LYS A 138 -2.98 3.24 -14.38
C LYS A 138 -2.93 4.39 -15.38
N LYS A 139 -3.71 4.33 -16.46
CA LYS A 139 -3.73 5.35 -17.54
C LYS A 139 -4.45 6.65 -17.18
N ILE A 140 -5.11 6.72 -16.02
CA ILE A 140 -5.82 7.92 -15.55
C ILE A 140 -4.91 8.84 -14.71
N HIS A 141 -3.70 8.37 -14.38
CA HIS A 141 -2.71 9.10 -13.57
C HIS A 141 -1.37 9.37 -14.27
N ALA A 142 -1.29 9.16 -15.59
CA ALA A 142 -0.16 9.59 -16.42
C ALA A 142 -0.56 10.83 -17.23
#